data_AF-A0A1F9NCC1-F1
#
_entry.id   AF-A0A1F9NCC1-F1
#
_cell.length_a   1.000
_cell.length_b   1.000
_cell.length_c   1.000
_cell.angle_alpha   90.00
_cell.angle_beta   90.00
_cell.angle_gamma   90.00
#
_symmetry.space_group_name_H-M   'P 1'
#
loop_
_entity.id
_entity.type
_entity.pdbx_description
1 polymer ?
#
loop_
_entity_poly.entity_id
_entity_poly.type
_entity_poly.pdbx_seq_one_letter_code
_entity_poly.pdbx_strand_id
1 'polypeptide(L)'
;MKASVVIATYNRGPSLCDLLNDLNRQTLDPSSYEVVVNDDGSKPPADAVLRGLRTSYRLVKMRQNNAGPASARHKAIVKARGEVVIIIDDDMRVEQDFIESHLRAHKDGTDVVLGHILPAPDLEQMPIFERFHAQQLVGFVSAVTSGRTKVRGVHLCTGNMSVHRSLYLEVGGFDSGLLRSEDRELGIRLEKHGATLRFAHDAATRHCSNHADLAVWLGRALRYGVFDAQISRKHPDVEIADPWRFFFLINPVSRPLMLTVIAVPALGRTAARVVMEAARGLDGIGREDLAITATTLAYGIEYFRGVRQEYGTLRASLTGLWRHRGVRKGTRRHGEVEGAGKGGHMTKSSGRIGALRHFVHALREDYGSVQRNREKYHHQSIPLSRMPVHLLQKIGLQMSAAVRVMHLFRDAGVPLLPQVTCRLIRHLYGAEIHWNADIAPGISIVHGNGLVISHAATVGERCILFHNVTLGEGIDPKTREVGAPTLEADVHIGPGATLVGPITVGKGTKIMAGAVLAESVPPRSLVSPGSVQISRRASKSDGNAVVKVSAAKPVSTIASKKAANRKPTSKKPLSG
;
A
#
# COMPACT_ATOMS: atom_id res chain seq x y z
N MET A 1 13.77 23.56 41.64
CA MET A 1 13.65 23.66 40.18
C MET A 1 12.71 24.80 39.84
N LYS A 2 13.23 25.86 39.20
CA LYS A 2 12.43 26.90 38.54
C LYS A 2 12.18 26.55 37.07
N ALA A 3 11.05 27.01 36.53
CA ALA A 3 10.67 26.76 35.13
C ALA A 3 10.74 28.02 34.26
N SER A 4 11.02 27.84 32.96
CA SER A 4 10.73 28.84 31.93
C SER A 4 9.82 28.22 30.88
N VAL A 5 8.62 28.79 30.70
CA VAL A 5 7.73 28.40 29.61
C VAL A 5 8.12 29.18 28.36
N VAL A 6 8.43 28.49 27.27
CA VAL A 6 8.90 29.08 26.02
C VAL A 6 7.86 28.90 24.93
N ILE A 7 7.48 30.02 24.32
CA ILE A 7 6.45 30.09 23.29
C ILE A 7 7.02 30.80 22.07
N ALA A 8 6.91 30.18 20.89
CA ALA A 8 7.14 30.85 19.62
C ALA A 8 5.79 31.14 18.97
N THR A 9 5.62 32.35 18.41
CA THR A 9 4.37 32.73 17.75
C THR A 9 4.62 33.35 16.37
N TYR A 10 3.67 33.14 15.46
CA TYR A 10 3.62 33.81 14.17
C TYR A 10 2.17 33.99 13.69
N ASN A 11 1.71 35.23 13.62
CA ASN A 11 0.35 35.63 13.18
C ASN A 11 -0.79 34.98 13.99
N ARG A 12 -0.58 34.75 15.30
CA ARG A 12 -1.53 34.06 16.20
C ARG A 12 -1.73 34.78 17.53
N GLY A 13 -1.74 36.11 17.49
CA GLY A 13 -1.88 36.97 18.68
C GLY A 13 -3.06 36.59 19.60
N PRO A 14 -4.27 36.31 19.10
CA PRO A 14 -5.40 35.90 19.94
C PRO A 14 -5.16 34.59 20.71
N SER A 15 -4.73 33.53 20.02
CA SER A 15 -4.43 32.23 20.66
C SER A 15 -3.31 32.35 21.69
N LEU A 16 -2.28 33.13 21.39
CA LEU A 16 -1.22 33.45 22.35
C LEU A 16 -1.78 34.16 23.60
N CYS A 17 -2.69 35.11 23.43
CA CYS A 17 -3.32 35.82 24.56
C CYS A 17 -4.09 34.84 25.47
N ASP A 18 -4.84 33.91 24.87
CA ASP A 18 -5.57 32.88 25.63
C ASP A 18 -4.61 31.99 26.43
N LEU A 19 -3.54 31.52 25.82
CA LEU A 19 -2.51 30.71 26.50
C LEU A 19 -1.83 31.48 27.63
N LEU A 20 -1.47 32.75 27.42
CA LEU A 20 -0.86 33.57 28.47
C LEU A 20 -1.81 33.81 29.66
N ASN A 21 -3.12 33.89 29.41
CA ASN A 21 -4.13 33.95 30.46
C ASN A 21 -4.31 32.61 31.19
N ASP A 22 -4.20 31.47 30.51
CA ASP A 22 -4.18 30.16 31.16
C ASP A 22 -2.95 30.02 32.08
N LEU A 23 -1.79 30.47 31.61
CA LEU A 23 -0.55 30.48 32.41
C LEU A 23 -0.61 31.44 33.61
N ASN A 24 -1.52 32.43 33.62
CA ASN A 24 -1.72 33.30 34.78
C ASN A 24 -2.45 32.59 35.93
N ARG A 25 -3.16 31.50 35.62
CA ARG A 25 -3.98 30.74 36.58
C ARG A 25 -3.25 29.52 37.14
N GLN A 26 -1.93 29.44 36.99
CA GLN A 26 -1.16 28.31 37.49
C GLN A 26 -1.13 28.27 39.03
N THR A 27 -1.13 27.07 39.60
CA THR A 27 -1.06 26.86 41.06
C THR A 27 0.32 27.17 41.65
N LEU A 28 1.36 27.15 40.82
CA LEU A 28 2.73 27.44 41.23
C LEU A 28 2.90 28.93 41.56
N ASP A 29 3.73 29.25 42.56
CA ASP A 29 4.11 30.62 42.88
C ASP A 29 4.64 31.35 41.62
N PRO A 30 4.09 32.50 41.21
CA PRO A 30 4.52 33.25 40.02
C PRO A 30 6.00 33.67 40.00
N SER A 31 6.69 33.67 41.14
CA SER A 31 8.14 33.91 41.25
C SER A 31 8.99 32.66 40.95
N SER A 32 8.36 31.49 40.87
CA SER A 32 9.00 30.20 40.60
C SER A 32 9.04 29.85 39.10
N TYR A 33 8.40 30.65 38.25
CA TYR A 33 8.48 30.49 36.81
C TYR A 33 8.47 31.82 36.07
N GLU A 34 8.83 31.76 34.79
CA GLU A 34 8.68 32.86 33.86
C GLU A 34 8.14 32.36 32.52
N VAL A 35 7.65 33.27 31.70
CA VAL A 35 7.21 32.97 30.34
C VAL A 35 8.03 33.81 29.36
N VAL A 36 8.64 33.16 28.38
CA VAL A 36 9.45 33.79 27.33
C VAL A 36 8.78 33.57 25.98
N VAL A 37 8.22 34.64 25.44
CA VAL A 37 7.56 34.65 24.12
C VAL A 37 8.51 35.23 23.09
N ASN A 38 8.70 34.54 21.97
CA ASN A 38 9.39 35.09 20.81
C ASN A 38 8.47 35.15 19.59
N ASP A 39 8.19 36.37 19.15
CA ASP A 39 7.40 36.67 17.96
C ASP A 39 8.28 36.57 16.70
N ASP A 40 8.01 35.58 15.85
CA ASP A 40 8.75 35.28 14.60
C ASP A 40 8.30 36.20 13.43
N GLY A 41 8.10 37.48 13.73
CA GLY A 41 7.80 38.50 12.74
C GLY A 41 6.33 38.63 12.38
N SER A 42 5.41 38.44 13.33
CA SER A 42 3.97 38.58 13.14
C SER A 42 3.57 39.94 12.57
N LYS A 43 2.47 39.94 11.81
CA LYS A 43 1.82 41.10 11.20
C LYS A 43 0.31 41.05 11.50
N PRO A 44 -0.22 41.89 12.42
CA PRO A 44 0.52 42.86 13.24
C PRO A 44 1.46 42.17 14.27
N PRO A 45 2.43 42.90 14.85
CA PRO A 45 3.27 42.36 15.93
C PRO A 45 2.44 41.82 17.09
N ALA A 46 2.89 40.72 17.71
CA ALA A 46 2.19 40.10 18.84
C ALA A 46 1.97 41.10 19.98
N ASP A 47 2.96 41.96 20.23
CA ASP A 47 2.89 43.04 21.22
C ASP A 47 1.68 43.97 21.06
N ALA A 48 1.22 44.20 19.83
CA ALA A 48 0.05 45.05 19.58
C ALA A 48 -1.26 44.39 20.03
N VAL A 49 -1.32 43.05 19.96
CA VAL A 49 -2.48 42.25 20.37
C VAL A 49 -2.46 41.98 21.88
N LEU A 50 -1.26 41.88 22.47
CA LEU A 50 -1.08 41.71 23.92
C LEU A 50 -1.18 43.03 24.71
N ARG A 51 -1.58 44.14 24.08
CA ARG A 51 -1.75 45.43 24.76
C ARG A 51 -2.79 45.29 25.88
N GLY A 52 -2.38 45.62 27.10
CA GLY A 52 -3.25 45.54 28.28
C GLY A 52 -3.23 44.20 29.01
N LEU A 53 -2.55 43.17 28.47
CA LEU A 53 -2.35 41.92 29.21
C LEU A 53 -1.51 42.19 30.46
N ARG A 54 -2.04 41.79 31.63
CA ARG A 54 -1.33 41.82 32.90
C ARG A 54 -1.03 40.40 33.33
N THR A 55 0.22 40.13 33.67
CA THR A 55 0.65 38.80 34.13
C THR A 55 1.13 38.86 35.58
N SER A 56 0.81 37.82 36.35
CA SER A 56 1.33 37.65 37.72
C SER A 56 2.78 37.16 37.70
N TYR A 57 3.16 36.42 36.65
CA TYR A 57 4.51 35.95 36.40
C TYR A 57 5.33 36.95 35.57
N ARG A 58 6.65 36.73 35.54
CA ARG A 58 7.57 37.48 34.68
C ARG A 58 7.36 37.09 33.21
N LEU A 59 6.83 38.02 32.41
CA LEU A 59 6.70 37.86 30.96
C LEU A 59 7.86 38.55 30.23
N VAL A 60 8.65 37.78 29.49
CA VAL A 60 9.71 38.27 28.60
C VAL A 60 9.21 38.19 27.16
N LYS A 61 9.18 39.33 26.48
CA LYS A 61 8.74 39.42 25.08
C LYS A 61 9.93 39.70 24.20
N MET A 62 10.10 38.89 23.17
CA MET A 62 11.16 38.98 22.17
C MET A 62 10.52 39.02 20.78
N ARG A 63 11.26 39.56 19.82
CA ARG A 63 10.86 39.57 18.42
C ARG A 63 12.06 39.30 17.53
N GLN A 64 11.82 38.61 16.43
CA GLN A 64 12.79 38.44 15.35
C GLN A 64 12.15 38.63 13.97
N ASN A 65 12.99 38.74 12.95
CA ASN A 65 12.54 38.56 11.58
C ASN A 65 12.19 37.09 11.36
N ASN A 66 11.19 36.82 10.51
CA ASN A 66 10.69 35.46 10.27
C ASN A 66 11.83 34.53 9.81
N ALA A 67 12.23 33.63 10.70
CA ALA A 67 13.29 32.65 10.49
C ALA A 67 12.84 31.24 10.95
N GLY A 68 11.55 31.07 11.25
CA GLY A 68 10.95 29.82 11.64
C GLY A 68 10.90 29.59 13.15
N PRO A 69 9.99 28.70 13.58
CA PRO A 69 9.72 28.45 15.00
C PRO A 69 10.93 27.84 15.74
N ALA A 70 11.75 27.02 15.07
CA ALA A 70 12.98 26.47 15.63
C ALA A 70 13.94 27.58 16.11
N SER A 71 14.22 28.57 15.25
CA SER A 71 15.03 29.74 15.61
C SER A 71 14.37 30.56 16.70
N ALA A 72 13.05 30.75 16.64
CA ALA A 72 12.33 31.56 17.62
C ALA A 72 12.40 30.94 19.02
N ARG A 73 12.11 29.64 19.14
CA ARG A 73 12.22 28.88 20.39
C ARG A 73 13.66 28.86 20.90
N HIS A 74 14.64 28.61 20.04
CA HIS A 74 16.04 28.58 20.46
C HIS A 74 16.49 29.89 21.14
N LYS A 75 16.20 31.06 20.52
CA LYS A 75 16.55 32.36 21.12
C LYS A 75 15.85 32.61 22.46
N ALA A 76 14.60 32.18 22.58
CA ALA A 76 13.85 32.27 23.84
C ALA A 76 14.48 31.38 24.92
N ILE A 77 14.88 30.14 24.60
CA ILE A 77 15.52 29.20 25.53
C ILE A 77 16.90 29.72 25.99
N VAL A 78 17.68 30.32 25.08
CA VAL A 78 18.96 30.94 25.44
C VAL A 78 18.75 32.07 26.45
N LYS A 79 17.64 32.82 26.39
CA LYS A 79 17.31 33.89 27.35
C LYS A 79 16.59 33.41 28.62
N ALA A 80 16.01 32.22 28.62
CA ALA A 80 15.35 31.61 29.76
C ALA A 80 16.30 31.46 30.96
N ARG A 81 15.77 31.59 32.17
CA ARG A 81 16.48 31.51 33.45
C ARG A 81 16.11 30.26 34.26
N GLY A 82 15.02 29.59 33.89
CA GLY A 82 14.57 28.35 34.50
C GLY A 82 15.58 27.22 34.29
N GLU A 83 15.71 26.37 35.31
CA GLU A 83 16.48 25.13 35.24
C GLU A 83 15.83 24.15 34.26
N VAL A 84 14.50 24.13 34.25
CA VAL A 84 13.66 23.36 33.31
C VAL A 84 13.02 24.33 32.34
N VAL A 85 13.09 24.00 31.05
CA VAL A 85 12.41 24.72 29.98
C VAL A 85 11.22 23.89 29.56
N ILE A 86 10.02 24.48 29.62
CA ILE A 86 8.78 23.90 29.10
C ILE A 86 8.51 24.55 27.74
N ILE A 87 8.38 23.77 26.69
CA ILE A 87 8.13 24.23 25.33
C ILE A 87 6.69 23.88 24.97
N ILE A 88 5.94 24.90 24.54
CA ILE A 88 4.52 24.78 24.20
C ILE A 88 4.21 25.67 22.99
N ASP A 89 3.30 25.20 22.13
CA ASP A 89 2.82 25.96 20.99
C ASP A 89 1.76 26.99 21.40
N ASP A 90 1.61 28.06 20.59
CA ASP A 90 0.74 29.20 20.88
C ASP A 90 -0.76 28.94 20.70
N ASP A 91 -1.15 27.76 20.20
CA ASP A 91 -2.53 27.29 20.02
C ASP A 91 -2.92 26.17 21.00
N MET A 92 -2.19 26.07 22.11
CA MET A 92 -2.45 25.12 23.18
C MET A 92 -3.23 25.80 24.31
N ARG A 93 -4.09 25.02 25.00
CA ARG A 93 -4.76 25.40 26.24
C ARG A 93 -4.25 24.54 27.39
N VAL A 94 -4.09 25.13 28.57
CA VAL A 94 -3.49 24.46 29.74
C VAL A 94 -4.33 24.62 30.99
N GLU A 95 -4.31 23.57 31.82
CA GLU A 95 -4.94 23.57 33.14
C GLU A 95 -4.01 24.20 34.19
N GLN A 96 -4.53 24.47 35.40
CA GLN A 96 -3.84 25.23 36.45
C GLN A 96 -2.61 24.51 37.02
N ASP A 97 -2.51 23.20 36.89
CA ASP A 97 -1.41 22.36 37.38
C ASP A 97 -0.33 22.09 36.32
N PHE A 98 -0.47 22.62 35.10
CA PHE A 98 0.38 22.29 33.96
C PHE A 98 1.89 22.43 34.24
N ILE A 99 2.34 23.59 34.74
CA ILE A 99 3.77 23.82 35.03
C ILE A 99 4.25 22.90 36.17
N GLU A 100 3.42 22.73 37.20
CA GLU A 100 3.75 21.88 38.35
C GLU A 100 3.90 20.41 37.93
N SER A 101 3.03 19.92 37.06
CA SER A 101 3.05 18.56 36.51
C SER A 101 4.33 18.29 35.71
N HIS A 102 4.80 19.25 34.90
CA HIS A 102 6.11 19.15 34.25
C HIS A 102 7.26 19.07 35.26
N LEU A 103 7.30 20.00 36.23
CA LEU A 103 8.36 20.02 37.24
C LEU A 103 8.38 18.74 38.10
N ARG A 104 7.20 18.20 38.42
CA ARG A 104 7.06 16.94 39.16
C ARG A 104 7.64 15.77 38.36
N ALA A 105 7.38 15.72 37.05
CA ALA A 105 7.88 14.65 36.18
C ALA A 105 9.42 14.60 36.08
N HIS A 106 10.10 15.73 36.32
CA HIS A 106 11.58 15.81 36.37
C HIS A 106 12.19 15.32 37.69
N LYS A 107 11.42 15.24 38.79
CA LYS A 107 11.97 14.94 40.14
C LYS A 107 12.62 13.55 40.26
N ASP A 108 12.27 12.61 39.40
CA ASP A 108 12.78 11.22 39.43
C ASP A 108 14.05 11.03 38.56
N GLY A 109 14.87 12.07 38.40
CA GLY A 109 16.06 12.03 37.53
C GLY A 109 15.73 11.95 36.03
N THR A 110 14.52 12.38 35.65
CA THR A 110 14.11 12.42 34.24
C THR A 110 14.66 13.67 33.57
N ASP A 111 15.36 13.50 32.44
CA ASP A 111 15.98 14.61 31.72
C ASP A 111 15.03 15.34 30.79
N VAL A 112 14.13 14.59 30.15
CA VAL A 112 13.20 15.07 29.12
C VAL A 112 11.81 14.50 29.38
N VAL A 113 10.81 15.37 29.38
CA VAL A 113 9.40 15.03 29.55
C VAL A 113 8.65 15.33 28.27
N LEU A 114 7.94 14.33 27.75
CA LEU A 114 6.91 14.49 26.73
C LEU A 114 5.55 14.58 27.43
N GLY A 115 4.87 15.71 27.30
CA GLY A 115 3.56 15.90 27.89
C GLY A 115 2.43 15.28 27.06
N HIS A 116 1.25 15.19 27.66
CA HIS A 116 0.06 14.63 27.03
C HIS A 116 -0.68 15.69 26.23
N ILE A 117 -0.76 15.53 24.91
CA ILE A 117 -1.60 16.40 24.06
C ILE A 117 -2.97 15.74 23.90
N LEU A 118 -3.98 16.36 24.51
CA LEU A 118 -5.38 15.97 24.40
C LEU A 118 -5.99 16.51 23.11
N PRO A 119 -6.89 15.75 22.45
CA PRO A 119 -7.65 16.25 21.32
C PRO A 119 -8.53 17.46 21.68
N ALA A 120 -8.94 18.21 20.65
CA ALA A 120 -9.86 19.32 20.80
C ALA A 120 -11.24 18.85 21.35
N PRO A 121 -11.95 19.65 22.15
CA PRO A 121 -13.28 19.28 22.67
C PRO A 121 -14.34 19.10 21.58
N ASP A 122 -14.23 19.85 20.49
CA ASP A 122 -15.12 19.89 19.33
C ASP A 122 -14.63 19.00 18.17
N LEU A 123 -13.78 18.01 18.47
CA LEU A 123 -13.13 17.14 17.48
C LEU A 123 -14.11 16.47 16.52
N GLU A 124 -15.29 16.08 17.00
CA GLU A 124 -16.31 15.42 16.18
C GLU A 124 -16.85 16.30 15.04
N GLN A 125 -16.86 17.63 15.23
CA GLN A 125 -17.30 18.59 14.22
C GLN A 125 -16.16 19.01 13.26
N MET A 126 -14.93 18.60 13.55
CA MET A 126 -13.77 18.96 12.74
C MET A 126 -13.67 18.13 11.45
N PRO A 127 -12.98 18.66 10.42
CA PRO A 127 -12.70 17.91 9.20
C PRO A 127 -12.03 16.56 9.49
N ILE A 128 -12.30 15.56 8.63
CA ILE A 128 -11.79 14.18 8.78
C ILE A 128 -10.27 14.10 9.01
N PHE A 129 -9.50 15.06 8.48
CA PHE A 129 -8.05 15.08 8.62
C PHE A 129 -7.54 15.56 9.99
N GLU A 130 -8.32 16.34 10.74
CA GLU A 130 -8.05 16.67 12.14
C GLU A 130 -8.43 15.49 13.04
N ARG A 131 -9.56 14.83 12.77
CA ARG A 131 -9.93 13.56 13.42
C ARG A 131 -8.88 12.47 13.23
N PHE A 132 -8.34 12.35 12.02
CA PHE A 132 -7.20 11.49 11.73
C PHE A 132 -5.97 11.82 12.59
N HIS A 133 -5.62 13.11 12.75
CA HIS A 133 -4.49 13.51 13.57
C HIS A 133 -4.69 13.16 15.06
N ALA A 134 -5.89 13.45 15.59
CA ALA A 134 -6.25 13.09 16.96
C ALA A 134 -6.19 11.57 17.18
N GLN A 135 -6.64 10.75 16.23
CA GLN A 135 -6.52 9.30 16.32
C GLN A 135 -5.06 8.83 16.38
N GLN A 136 -4.12 9.50 15.69
CA GLN A 136 -2.69 9.18 15.82
C GLN A 136 -2.16 9.51 17.22
N LEU A 137 -2.55 10.65 17.80
CA LEU A 137 -2.16 11.05 19.15
C LEU A 137 -2.70 10.07 20.20
N VAL A 138 -4.00 9.76 20.15
CA VAL A 138 -4.65 8.80 21.05
C VAL A 138 -4.03 7.41 20.93
N GLY A 139 -3.75 6.96 19.70
CA GLY A 139 -3.07 5.69 19.45
C GLY A 139 -1.66 5.63 20.05
N PHE A 140 -0.89 6.71 19.94
CA PHE A 140 0.43 6.83 20.57
C PHE A 140 0.35 6.80 22.09
N VAL A 141 -0.52 7.61 22.69
CA VAL A 141 -0.71 7.65 24.15
C VAL A 141 -1.10 6.27 24.66
N SER A 142 -2.09 5.61 24.02
CA SER A 142 -2.49 4.24 24.35
C SER A 142 -1.33 3.24 24.27
N ALA A 143 -0.45 3.36 23.28
CA ALA A 143 0.71 2.47 23.14
C ALA A 143 1.76 2.69 24.23
N VAL A 144 1.99 3.94 24.65
CA VAL A 144 2.93 4.27 25.73
C VAL A 144 2.38 3.85 27.09
N THR A 145 1.12 4.19 27.40
CA THR A 145 0.52 3.87 28.70
C THR A 145 0.32 2.37 28.91
N SER A 146 0.05 1.61 27.85
CA SER A 146 -0.02 0.14 27.91
C SER A 146 1.35 -0.56 27.90
N GLY A 147 2.46 0.17 27.82
CA GLY A 147 3.80 -0.40 27.74
C GLY A 147 4.14 -1.08 26.40
N ARG A 148 3.26 -1.01 25.40
CA ARG A 148 3.51 -1.54 24.04
C ARG A 148 4.63 -0.80 23.31
N THR A 149 4.90 0.44 23.69
CA THR A 149 6.01 1.23 23.15
C THR A 149 6.65 2.06 24.25
N LYS A 150 7.96 2.28 24.15
CA LYS A 150 8.68 3.25 25.00
C LYS A 150 8.73 4.61 24.31
N VAL A 151 8.78 5.67 25.11
CA VAL A 151 9.07 7.01 24.58
C VAL A 151 10.49 7.02 24.04
N ARG A 152 10.69 7.69 22.91
CA ARG A 152 11.95 7.78 22.17
C ARG A 152 12.11 9.23 21.72
N GLY A 153 13.33 9.65 21.44
CA GLY A 153 13.63 10.99 20.94
C GLY A 153 12.85 11.34 19.68
N VAL A 154 12.59 10.34 18.84
CA VAL A 154 11.75 10.48 17.64
C VAL A 154 10.27 10.79 17.89
N HIS A 155 9.80 10.73 19.14
CA HIS A 155 8.43 11.05 19.53
C HIS A 155 8.31 12.45 20.13
N LEU A 156 9.44 13.17 20.31
CA LEU A 156 9.44 14.49 20.90
C LEU A 156 8.65 15.46 19.99
N CYS A 157 7.75 16.23 20.60
CA CYS A 157 6.97 17.25 19.90
C CYS A 157 6.98 18.58 20.68
N THR A 158 7.21 19.70 19.98
CA THR A 158 7.25 21.03 20.62
C THR A 158 5.90 21.52 21.13
N GLY A 159 4.81 20.81 20.81
CA GLY A 159 3.48 21.16 21.27
C GLY A 159 3.31 21.01 22.78
N ASN A 160 4.05 20.09 23.41
CA ASN A 160 4.03 19.88 24.85
C ASN A 160 5.23 19.02 25.31
N MET A 161 6.33 19.68 25.69
CA MET A 161 7.50 18.98 26.25
C MET A 161 8.26 19.84 27.26
N SER A 162 9.11 19.21 28.07
CA SER A 162 10.09 19.94 28.89
C SER A 162 11.44 19.23 28.95
N VAL A 163 12.49 19.99 29.20
CA VAL A 163 13.88 19.51 29.23
C VAL A 163 14.72 20.38 30.18
N HIS A 164 15.75 19.79 30.79
CA HIS A 164 16.75 20.60 31.49
C HIS A 164 17.45 21.56 30.53
N ARG A 165 17.49 22.84 30.90
CA ARG A 165 18.08 23.89 30.07
C ARG A 165 19.55 23.63 29.76
N SER A 166 20.31 23.15 30.74
CA SER A 166 21.72 22.80 30.58
C SER A 166 21.91 21.75 29.50
N LEU A 167 21.18 20.64 29.60
CA LEU A 167 21.22 19.55 28.62
C LEU A 167 20.80 20.01 27.22
N TYR A 168 19.74 20.82 27.11
CA TYR A 168 19.33 21.40 25.82
C TYR A 168 20.47 22.20 25.17
N LEU A 169 21.18 23.02 25.94
CA LEU A 169 22.29 23.83 25.43
C LEU A 169 23.51 22.96 25.10
N GLU A 170 23.80 21.96 25.93
CA GLU A 170 24.92 21.03 25.76
C GLU A 170 24.80 20.24 24.44
N VAL A 171 23.61 19.75 24.10
CA VAL A 171 23.41 19.07 22.81
C VAL A 171 23.37 20.02 21.61
N GLY A 172 23.42 21.34 21.83
CA GLY A 172 23.44 22.38 20.79
C GLY A 172 22.08 23.01 20.45
N GLY A 173 21.01 22.66 21.19
CA GLY A 173 19.67 23.24 21.01
C GLY A 173 19.00 22.86 19.69
N PHE A 174 18.00 23.63 19.24
CA PHE A 174 17.29 23.37 17.97
C PHE A 174 18.17 23.67 16.76
N ASP A 175 18.11 22.81 15.75
CA ASP A 175 18.73 23.07 14.45
C ASP A 175 17.87 24.05 13.64
N SER A 176 18.33 25.29 13.50
CA SER A 176 17.64 26.34 12.76
C SER A 176 17.57 26.12 11.25
N GLY A 177 18.34 25.17 10.70
CA GLY A 177 18.25 24.74 9.31
C GLY A 177 17.05 23.83 9.02
N LEU A 178 16.41 23.26 10.06
CA LEU A 178 15.20 22.45 9.93
C LEU A 178 13.95 23.32 10.12
N LEU A 179 13.19 23.52 9.04
CA LEU A 179 11.95 24.29 9.07
C LEU A 179 10.72 23.46 9.50
N ARG A 180 10.89 22.13 9.65
CA ARG A 180 9.96 21.18 10.28
C ARG A 180 10.71 20.00 10.88
N SER A 181 10.03 19.28 11.77
CA SER A 181 10.56 18.10 12.48
C SER A 181 11.81 18.40 13.32
N GLU A 182 12.03 19.66 13.68
CA GLU A 182 13.17 20.11 14.48
C GLU A 182 13.15 19.51 15.91
N ASP A 183 11.95 19.20 16.41
CA ASP A 183 11.70 18.55 17.69
C ASP A 183 12.17 17.10 17.69
N ARG A 184 11.80 16.35 16.66
CA ARG A 184 12.22 14.97 16.44
C ARG A 184 13.74 14.86 16.33
N GLU A 185 14.38 15.79 15.62
CA GLU A 185 15.84 15.81 15.48
C GLU A 185 16.54 16.12 16.81
N LEU A 186 16.08 17.16 17.53
CA LEU A 186 16.57 17.46 18.88
C LEU A 186 16.41 16.26 19.81
N GLY A 187 15.24 15.60 19.78
CA GLY A 187 14.97 14.42 20.58
C GLY A 187 15.94 13.27 20.31
N ILE A 188 16.31 13.04 19.04
CA ILE A 188 17.33 12.04 18.69
C ILE A 188 18.68 12.40 19.32
N ARG A 189 19.11 13.66 19.26
CA ARG A 189 20.38 14.09 19.88
C ARG A 189 20.37 13.96 21.41
N LEU A 190 19.27 14.35 22.05
CA LEU A 190 19.08 14.17 23.50
C LEU A 190 19.18 12.69 23.88
N GLU A 191 18.48 11.82 23.16
CA GLU A 191 18.51 10.38 23.42
C GLU A 191 19.91 9.78 23.19
N LYS A 192 20.62 10.19 22.13
CA LYS A 192 22.01 9.77 21.86
C LYS A 192 22.99 10.23 22.92
N HIS A 193 22.72 11.37 23.54
CA HIS A 193 23.50 11.88 24.67
C HIS A 193 23.23 11.11 25.97
N GLY A 194 22.30 10.15 25.96
CA GLY A 194 21.97 9.32 27.13
C GLY A 194 20.86 9.90 28.01
N ALA A 195 20.12 10.90 27.52
CA ALA A 195 19.02 11.49 28.28
C ALA A 195 17.93 10.46 28.60
N THR A 196 17.35 10.57 29.80
CA THR A 196 16.19 9.80 30.22
C THR A 196 14.90 10.49 29.77
N LEU A 197 14.12 9.83 28.91
CA LEU A 197 12.84 10.34 28.39
C LEU A 197 11.65 9.71 29.12
N ARG A 198 10.68 10.55 29.52
CA ARG A 198 9.44 10.12 30.17
C ARG A 198 8.22 10.71 29.46
N PHE A 199 7.14 9.94 29.36
CA PHE A 199 5.82 10.48 29.05
C PHE A 199 5.10 10.83 30.35
N ALA A 200 4.65 12.07 30.49
CA ALA A 200 3.91 12.55 31.65
C ALA A 200 2.44 12.73 31.29
N HIS A 201 1.61 11.80 31.75
CA HIS A 201 0.16 11.83 31.50
C HIS A 201 -0.52 13.08 32.08
N ASP A 202 -0.08 13.51 33.27
CA ASP A 202 -0.67 14.64 34.00
C ASP A 202 -0.19 16.00 33.50
N ALA A 203 0.90 16.04 32.72
CA ALA A 203 1.37 17.24 32.06
C ALA A 203 0.59 17.46 30.76
N ALA A 204 -0.71 17.76 30.89
CA ALA A 204 -1.65 17.78 29.78
C ALA A 204 -1.83 19.17 29.14
N THR A 205 -1.94 19.20 27.81
CA THR A 205 -2.37 20.36 27.02
C THR A 205 -3.56 19.95 26.14
N ARG A 206 -4.39 20.90 25.73
CA ARG A 206 -5.41 20.69 24.68
C ARG A 206 -5.00 21.44 23.43
N HIS A 207 -4.99 20.76 22.28
CA HIS A 207 -4.66 21.41 21.02
C HIS A 207 -5.90 22.06 20.41
N CYS A 208 -5.95 23.39 20.40
CA CYS A 208 -7.11 24.17 19.92
C CYS A 208 -6.85 24.77 18.54
N SER A 209 -6.44 23.92 17.59
CA SER A 209 -6.07 24.42 16.28
C SER A 209 -7.25 24.60 15.34
N ASN A 210 -7.15 25.63 14.48
CA ASN A 210 -8.16 26.03 13.51
C ASN A 210 -7.89 25.50 12.10
N HIS A 211 -7.35 24.30 11.98
CA HIS A 211 -6.95 23.73 10.69
C HIS A 211 -8.17 23.31 9.85
N ALA A 212 -8.81 24.27 9.19
CA ALA A 212 -9.89 23.98 8.25
C ALA A 212 -9.38 23.77 6.80
N ASP A 213 -8.11 24.12 6.52
CA ASP A 213 -7.58 24.13 5.15
C ASP A 213 -6.86 22.83 4.77
N LEU A 214 -7.45 22.11 3.82
CA LEU A 214 -6.90 20.86 3.27
C LEU A 214 -5.54 21.05 2.58
N ALA A 215 -5.34 22.14 1.84
CA ALA A 215 -4.08 22.40 1.15
C ALA A 215 -2.94 22.65 2.13
N VAL A 216 -3.22 23.34 3.24
CA VAL A 216 -2.27 23.52 4.34
C VAL A 216 -1.90 22.17 4.96
N TRP A 217 -2.91 21.32 5.23
CA TRP A 217 -2.69 19.99 5.80
C TRP A 217 -1.88 19.07 4.87
N LEU A 218 -2.23 18.97 3.59
CA LEU A 218 -1.46 18.21 2.59
C LEU A 218 -0.03 18.76 2.45
N GLY A 219 0.13 20.09 2.48
CA GLY A 219 1.44 20.75 2.47
C GLY A 219 2.31 20.39 3.69
N ARG A 220 1.70 20.13 4.85
CA ARG A 220 2.43 19.62 6.03
C ARG A 220 2.92 18.20 5.82
N ALA A 221 2.07 17.30 5.32
CA ALA A 221 2.46 15.93 5.03
C ALA A 221 3.68 15.87 4.09
N LEU A 222 3.68 16.68 3.03
CA LEU A 222 4.84 16.83 2.15
C LEU A 222 6.08 17.31 2.89
N ARG A 223 5.97 18.35 3.72
CA ARG A 223 7.12 18.86 4.49
C ARG A 223 7.65 17.81 5.45
N TYR A 224 6.80 17.08 6.16
CA TYR A 224 7.24 15.96 7.01
C TYR A 224 8.08 14.95 6.22
N GLY A 225 7.65 14.58 5.01
CA GLY A 225 8.43 13.68 4.15
C GLY A 225 9.81 14.23 3.76
N VAL A 226 9.90 15.52 3.45
CA VAL A 226 11.17 16.20 3.14
C VAL A 226 12.10 16.19 4.36
N PHE A 227 11.63 16.71 5.49
CA PHE A 227 12.48 16.91 6.65
C PHE A 227 12.82 15.60 7.37
N ASP A 228 11.93 14.60 7.40
CA ASP A 228 12.27 13.27 7.93
C ASP A 228 13.36 12.58 7.09
N ALA A 229 13.39 12.80 5.78
CA ALA A 229 14.49 12.34 4.93
C ALA A 229 15.82 13.05 5.26
N GLN A 230 15.79 14.36 5.57
CA GLN A 230 16.97 15.09 6.02
C GLN A 230 17.46 14.58 7.38
N ILE A 231 16.56 14.35 8.34
CA ILE A 231 16.87 13.81 9.66
C ILE A 231 17.49 12.41 9.54
N SER A 232 16.92 11.55 8.69
CA SER A 232 17.49 10.21 8.44
C SER A 232 18.91 10.27 7.87
N ARG A 233 19.28 11.30 7.09
CA ARG A 233 20.67 11.50 6.65
C ARG A 233 21.58 11.98 7.78
N LYS A 234 21.08 12.84 8.68
CA LYS A 234 21.82 13.31 9.86
C LYS A 234 22.05 12.20 10.89
N HIS A 235 21.12 11.25 10.98
CA HIS A 235 21.14 10.16 11.95
C HIS A 235 20.90 8.79 11.27
N PRO A 236 21.83 8.33 10.40
CA PRO A 236 21.66 7.09 9.65
C PRO A 236 21.64 5.83 10.51
N ASP A 237 22.17 5.92 11.73
CA ASP A 237 22.21 4.89 12.77
C ASP A 237 20.87 4.72 13.52
N VAL A 238 19.96 5.68 13.40
CA VAL A 238 18.65 5.64 14.07
C VAL A 238 17.61 5.09 13.10
N GLU A 239 17.43 3.76 13.07
CA GLU A 239 16.48 3.08 12.15
C GLU A 239 15.07 3.68 12.21
N ILE A 240 14.59 3.99 13.42
CA ILE A 240 13.25 4.55 13.63
C ILE A 240 13.13 6.01 13.12
N ALA A 241 14.22 6.69 12.77
CA ALA A 241 14.16 7.99 12.12
C ALA A 241 14.06 7.90 10.59
N ASP A 242 14.27 6.72 9.99
CA ASP A 242 14.23 6.54 8.54
C ASP A 242 12.78 6.63 8.01
N PRO A 243 12.46 7.57 7.09
CA PRO A 243 11.10 7.75 6.56
C PRO A 243 10.57 6.49 5.84
N TRP A 244 11.45 5.62 5.33
CA TRP A 244 11.04 4.40 4.64
C TRP A 244 10.41 3.37 5.58
N ARG A 245 10.53 3.52 6.90
CA ARG A 245 9.79 2.70 7.87
C ARG A 245 8.28 2.74 7.61
N PHE A 246 7.75 3.92 7.26
CA PHE A 246 6.33 4.12 7.02
C PHE A 246 5.83 3.36 5.79
N PHE A 247 6.70 3.14 4.79
CA PHE A 247 6.34 2.39 3.58
C PHE A 247 5.98 0.94 3.93
N PHE A 248 6.57 0.41 5.00
CA PHE A 248 6.29 -0.94 5.47
C PHE A 248 5.20 -1.02 6.55
N LEU A 249 4.79 0.12 7.12
CA LEU A 249 3.67 0.22 8.05
C LEU A 249 2.33 0.40 7.33
N ILE A 250 2.33 1.04 6.14
CA ILE A 250 1.12 1.14 5.32
C ILE A 250 0.68 -0.23 4.78
N ASN A 251 -0.62 -0.33 4.49
CA ASN A 251 -1.24 -1.51 3.90
C ASN A 251 -0.49 -1.92 2.61
N PRO A 252 -0.09 -3.21 2.46
CA PRO A 252 0.58 -3.69 1.26
C PRO A 252 -0.12 -3.35 -0.06
N VAL A 253 -1.46 -3.25 -0.05
CA VAL A 253 -2.27 -2.87 -1.22
C VAL A 253 -2.01 -1.42 -1.65
N SER A 254 -1.66 -0.54 -0.72
CA SER A 254 -1.36 0.88 -0.99
C SER A 254 0.06 1.12 -1.49
N ARG A 255 0.98 0.14 -1.34
CA ARG A 255 2.39 0.29 -1.71
C ARG A 255 2.64 0.51 -3.21
N PRO A 256 1.97 -0.20 -4.14
CA PRO A 256 2.10 0.08 -5.56
C PRO A 256 1.77 1.54 -5.89
N LEU A 257 0.72 2.10 -5.26
CA LEU A 257 0.36 3.51 -5.45
C LEU A 257 1.46 4.44 -4.93
N MET A 258 2.04 4.16 -3.76
CA MET A 258 3.19 4.94 -3.26
C MET A 258 4.39 4.87 -4.21
N LEU A 259 4.71 3.69 -4.75
CA LEU A 259 5.78 3.52 -5.73
C LEU A 259 5.52 4.31 -7.01
N THR A 260 4.28 4.37 -7.48
CA THR A 260 3.90 5.21 -8.63
C THR A 260 4.11 6.69 -8.33
N VAL A 261 3.75 7.18 -7.14
CA VAL A 261 3.98 8.57 -6.73
C VAL A 261 5.48 8.88 -6.60
N ILE A 262 6.28 7.94 -6.11
CA ILE A 262 7.74 8.09 -6.05
C ILE A 262 8.35 8.14 -7.47
N ALA A 263 7.84 7.32 -8.40
CA ALA A 263 8.28 7.32 -9.79
C ALA A 263 7.86 8.58 -10.54
N VAL A 264 6.63 9.04 -10.33
CA VAL A 264 6.01 10.17 -11.04
C VAL A 264 5.39 11.15 -10.02
N PRO A 265 6.22 11.97 -9.33
CA PRO A 265 5.76 12.83 -8.25
C PRO A 265 4.73 13.88 -8.68
N ALA A 266 4.71 14.25 -9.98
CA ALA A 266 3.73 15.17 -10.56
C ALA A 266 2.28 14.69 -10.38
N LEU A 267 2.04 13.37 -10.34
CA LEU A 267 0.70 12.80 -10.14
C LEU A 267 0.24 12.85 -8.67
N GLY A 268 1.17 13.01 -7.72
CA GLY A 268 0.89 12.86 -6.30
C GLY A 268 -0.12 13.88 -5.76
N ARG A 269 -0.02 15.16 -6.16
CA ARG A 269 -0.90 16.21 -5.60
C ARG A 269 -2.35 16.01 -6.00
N THR A 270 -2.57 15.70 -7.28
CA THR A 270 -3.91 15.44 -7.81
C THR A 270 -4.46 14.15 -7.20
N ALA A 271 -3.65 13.08 -7.11
CA ALA A 271 -4.07 11.84 -6.47
C ALA A 271 -4.47 12.03 -5.00
N ALA A 272 -3.68 12.77 -4.22
CA ALA A 272 -4.01 13.04 -2.82
C ALA A 272 -5.32 13.81 -2.67
N ARG A 273 -5.57 14.83 -3.52
CA ARG A 273 -6.84 15.56 -3.52
C ARG A 273 -8.04 14.67 -3.86
N VAL A 274 -7.93 13.85 -4.91
CA VAL A 274 -9.00 12.91 -5.31
C VAL A 274 -9.31 11.94 -4.16
N VAL A 275 -8.29 11.40 -3.52
CA VAL A 275 -8.46 10.52 -2.34
C VAL A 275 -9.12 11.26 -1.19
N MET A 276 -8.80 12.54 -0.97
CA MET A 276 -9.43 13.34 0.09
C MET A 276 -10.89 13.71 -0.19
N GLU A 277 -11.26 13.96 -1.46
CA GLU A 277 -12.68 14.13 -1.80
C GLU A 277 -13.47 12.83 -1.58
N ALA A 278 -12.88 11.67 -1.92
CA ALA A 278 -13.48 10.38 -1.58
C ALA A 278 -13.59 10.17 -0.06
N ALA A 279 -12.56 10.57 0.71
CA ALA A 279 -12.58 10.50 2.17
C ALA A 279 -13.72 11.35 2.76
N ARG A 280 -13.92 12.58 2.27
CA ARG A 280 -15.03 13.45 2.68
C ARG A 280 -16.40 12.87 2.30
N GLY A 281 -16.52 12.27 1.12
CA GLY A 281 -17.75 11.59 0.71
C GLY A 281 -18.09 10.39 1.62
N LEU A 282 -17.08 9.58 1.99
CA LEU A 282 -17.23 8.47 2.93
C LEU A 282 -17.62 8.96 4.33
N ASP A 283 -17.01 10.03 4.79
CA ASP A 283 -17.32 10.66 6.06
C ASP A 283 -18.78 11.18 6.10
N GLY A 284 -19.22 11.85 5.03
CA GLY A 284 -20.58 12.37 4.91
C GLY A 284 -21.69 11.30 4.89
N ILE A 285 -21.35 10.03 4.61
CA ILE A 285 -22.29 8.89 4.69
C ILE A 285 -22.08 8.05 5.96
N GLY A 286 -21.34 8.55 6.95
CA GLY A 286 -21.12 7.87 8.24
C GLY A 286 -20.11 6.73 8.20
N ARG A 287 -19.28 6.63 7.16
CA ARG A 287 -18.20 5.62 7.04
C ARG A 287 -16.85 6.19 7.46
N GLU A 288 -16.76 6.64 8.71
CA GLU A 288 -15.55 7.25 9.28
C GLU A 288 -14.34 6.30 9.22
N ASP A 289 -14.54 5.00 9.46
CA ASP A 289 -13.50 3.97 9.37
C ASP A 289 -12.76 3.98 8.01
N LEU A 290 -13.53 4.07 6.92
CA LEU A 290 -13.00 4.14 5.57
C LEU A 290 -12.47 5.54 5.26
N ALA A 291 -13.11 6.58 5.76
CA ALA A 291 -12.67 7.97 5.57
C ALA A 291 -11.30 8.22 6.20
N ILE A 292 -11.03 7.70 7.40
CA ILE A 292 -9.71 7.71 8.05
C ILE A 292 -8.69 6.92 7.23
N THR A 293 -9.07 5.76 6.71
CA THR A 293 -8.19 4.93 5.88
C THR A 293 -7.79 5.67 4.59
N ALA A 294 -8.75 6.33 3.92
CA ALA A 294 -8.50 7.15 2.76
C ALA A 294 -7.63 8.38 3.10
N THR A 295 -7.90 9.04 4.24
CA THR A 295 -7.10 10.16 4.74
C THR A 295 -5.65 9.76 5.00
N THR A 296 -5.43 8.58 5.59
CA THR A 296 -4.10 7.97 5.78
C THR A 296 -3.38 7.79 4.44
N LEU A 297 -4.11 7.33 3.42
CA LEU A 297 -3.57 7.14 2.08
C LEU A 297 -3.15 8.48 1.45
N ALA A 298 -4.00 9.51 1.52
CA ALA A 298 -3.70 10.84 1.00
C ALA A 298 -2.49 11.46 1.71
N TYR A 299 -2.41 11.33 3.04
CA TYR A 299 -1.24 11.74 3.81
C TYR A 299 0.03 11.03 3.31
N GLY A 300 -0.04 9.71 3.12
CA GLY A 300 1.07 8.91 2.61
C GLY A 300 1.53 9.35 1.22
N ILE A 301 0.61 9.68 0.31
CA ILE A 301 0.93 10.19 -1.03
C ILE A 301 1.78 11.46 -0.95
N GLU A 302 1.34 12.46 -0.17
CA GLU A 302 2.05 13.71 0.00
C GLU A 302 3.39 13.52 0.72
N TYR A 303 3.40 12.70 1.78
CA TYR A 303 4.60 12.37 2.55
C TYR A 303 5.68 11.74 1.66
N PHE A 304 5.36 10.68 0.92
CA PHE A 304 6.33 10.04 0.02
C PHE A 304 6.69 10.92 -1.19
N ARG A 305 5.82 11.85 -1.60
CA ARG A 305 6.22 12.89 -2.55
C ARG A 305 7.30 13.81 -1.96
N GLY A 306 7.17 14.18 -0.69
CA GLY A 306 8.18 14.93 0.06
C GLY A 306 9.51 14.17 0.16
N VAL A 307 9.46 12.89 0.53
CA VAL A 307 10.65 12.02 0.54
C VAL A 307 11.29 11.98 -0.85
N ARG A 308 10.50 11.77 -1.91
CA ARG A 308 10.99 11.78 -3.30
C ARG A 308 11.61 13.11 -3.70
N GLN A 309 11.06 14.23 -3.23
CA GLN A 309 11.60 15.57 -3.48
C GLN A 309 12.98 15.74 -2.84
N GLU A 310 13.14 15.37 -1.56
CA GLU A 310 14.41 15.48 -0.85
C GLU A 310 15.52 14.58 -1.44
N TYR A 311 15.16 13.36 -1.85
CA TYR A 311 16.12 12.46 -2.48
C TYR A 311 16.51 12.87 -3.92
N GLY A 312 15.77 13.78 -4.54
CA GLY A 312 16.09 14.37 -5.86
C GLY A 312 15.87 13.44 -7.07
N THR A 313 16.23 12.16 -6.98
CA THR A 313 16.10 11.19 -8.10
C THR A 313 15.38 9.90 -7.69
N LEU A 314 14.73 9.23 -8.66
CA LEU A 314 14.08 7.94 -8.44
C LEU A 314 15.08 6.88 -7.96
N ARG A 315 16.28 6.86 -8.55
CA ARG A 315 17.36 5.93 -8.16
C ARG A 315 17.72 6.12 -6.68
N ALA A 316 17.94 7.36 -6.24
CA ALA A 316 18.27 7.66 -4.85
C ALA A 316 17.13 7.25 -3.89
N SER A 317 15.87 7.54 -4.25
CA SER A 317 14.72 7.11 -3.45
C SER A 317 14.63 5.60 -3.32
N LEU A 318 14.79 4.84 -4.41
CA LEU A 318 14.78 3.39 -4.36
C LEU A 318 15.95 2.85 -3.53
N THR A 319 17.15 3.41 -3.67
CA THR A 319 18.30 3.04 -2.82
C THR A 319 18.00 3.22 -1.34
N GLY A 320 17.36 4.33 -0.94
CA GLY A 320 16.91 4.55 0.44
C GLY A 320 15.93 3.47 0.93
N LEU A 321 14.92 3.15 0.11
CA LEU A 321 13.96 2.08 0.40
C LEU A 321 14.63 0.71 0.57
N TRP A 322 15.58 0.38 -0.32
CA TRP A 322 16.33 -0.88 -0.27
C TRP A 322 17.25 -0.95 0.95
N ARG A 323 17.92 0.16 1.30
CA ARG A 323 18.76 0.28 2.49
C ARG A 323 17.95 -0.03 3.75
N HIS A 324 16.81 0.61 3.94
CA HIS A 324 15.93 0.37 5.09
C HIS A 324 15.43 -1.08 5.13
N ARG A 325 15.06 -1.66 3.98
CA ARG A 325 14.68 -3.09 3.89
C ARG A 325 15.82 -4.03 4.32
N GLY A 326 17.07 -3.68 4.01
CA GLY A 326 18.27 -4.41 4.42
C GLY A 326 18.48 -4.36 5.93
N VAL A 327 18.42 -3.16 6.52
CA VAL A 327 18.52 -2.94 7.98
C VAL A 327 17.47 -3.77 8.71
N ARG A 328 16.19 -3.67 8.31
CA ARG A 328 15.08 -4.43 8.91
C ARG A 328 15.28 -5.96 8.85
N LYS A 329 15.92 -6.48 7.81
CA LYS A 329 16.26 -7.92 7.72
C LYS A 329 17.40 -8.30 8.66
N GLY A 330 18.33 -7.39 8.92
CA GLY A 330 19.41 -7.55 9.88
C GLY A 330 18.93 -7.50 11.34
N THR A 331 18.08 -6.53 11.70
CA THR A 331 17.49 -6.43 13.06
C THR A 331 16.59 -7.63 13.39
N ARG A 332 15.84 -8.17 12.41
CA ARG A 332 15.10 -9.44 12.60
C ARG A 332 15.97 -10.67 12.81
N ARG A 333 17.25 -10.65 12.43
CA ARG A 333 18.19 -11.76 12.68
C ARG A 333 18.90 -11.66 14.03
N HIS A 334 18.89 -10.48 14.67
CA HIS A 334 19.53 -10.26 15.98
C HIS A 334 18.54 -10.08 17.14
N GLY A 335 17.25 -9.90 16.88
CA GLY A 335 16.20 -9.79 17.90
C GLY A 335 15.24 -10.98 17.93
N GLU A 336 15.72 -12.17 18.26
CA GLU A 336 14.88 -13.29 18.72
C GLU A 336 15.43 -13.76 20.07
N VAL A 337 15.02 -13.10 21.16
CA VAL A 337 14.54 -13.68 22.43
C VAL A 337 13.96 -12.48 23.20
N GLU A 338 12.63 -12.44 23.38
CA GLU A 338 11.94 -12.08 24.65
C GLU A 338 10.44 -11.81 24.41
N GLY A 339 9.62 -12.69 24.98
CA GLY A 339 8.35 -12.33 25.62
C GLY A 339 7.15 -11.99 24.74
N ALA A 340 6.56 -12.98 24.06
CA ALA A 340 5.13 -12.95 23.76
C ALA A 340 4.47 -14.22 24.34
N GLY A 341 3.68 -14.00 25.39
CA GLY A 341 2.98 -15.02 26.14
C GLY A 341 2.10 -15.91 25.25
N LYS A 342 2.16 -17.21 25.55
CA LYS A 342 1.22 -18.21 25.06
C LYS A 342 -0.16 -17.92 25.65
N GLY A 343 -1.13 -17.60 24.79
CA GLY A 343 -2.56 -17.58 25.07
C GLY A 343 -3.28 -17.90 23.76
N GLY A 344 -4.09 -18.96 23.77
CA GLY A 344 -4.36 -19.79 22.59
C GLY A 344 -5.18 -19.17 21.45
N HIS A 345 -4.78 -19.51 20.23
CA HIS A 345 -5.69 -19.85 19.11
C HIS A 345 -4.86 -20.55 18.01
N MET A 346 -4.76 -21.88 18.11
CA MET A 346 -4.32 -22.69 16.98
C MET A 346 -5.42 -22.74 15.90
N THR A 347 -4.98 -22.77 14.64
CA THR A 347 -5.72 -23.10 13.39
C THR A 347 -6.33 -21.96 12.53
N LYS A 348 -5.58 -20.91 12.17
CA LYS A 348 -5.82 -20.15 10.91
C LYS A 348 -4.57 -19.72 10.12
N SER A 349 -3.37 -19.66 10.73
CA SER A 349 -2.17 -19.13 10.04
C SER A 349 -1.49 -20.15 9.09
N SER A 350 -1.61 -21.45 9.37
CA SER A 350 -1.03 -22.51 8.52
C SER A 350 -1.70 -22.59 7.14
N GLY A 351 -3.03 -22.44 7.08
CA GLY A 351 -3.79 -22.44 5.82
C GLY A 351 -3.47 -21.26 4.90
N ARG A 352 -3.27 -20.06 5.47
CA ARG A 352 -2.93 -18.85 4.70
C ARG A 352 -1.53 -18.93 4.07
N ILE A 353 -0.57 -19.52 4.79
CA ILE A 353 0.79 -19.72 4.27
C ILE A 353 0.78 -20.79 3.17
N GLY A 354 -0.02 -21.87 3.32
CA GLY A 354 -0.22 -22.88 2.29
C GLY A 354 -0.83 -22.32 1.01
N ALA A 355 -1.91 -21.53 1.12
CA ALA A 355 -2.58 -20.90 0.00
C ALA A 355 -1.66 -19.94 -0.77
N LEU A 356 -0.84 -19.15 -0.06
CA LEU A 356 0.12 -18.25 -0.69
C LEU A 356 1.23 -19.00 -1.45
N ARG A 357 1.73 -20.12 -0.91
CA ARG A 357 2.72 -20.96 -1.62
C ARG A 357 2.11 -21.57 -2.87
N HIS A 358 0.88 -22.08 -2.78
CA HIS A 358 0.17 -22.64 -3.91
C HIS A 358 -0.05 -21.59 -5.01
N PHE A 359 -0.47 -20.37 -4.63
CA PHE A 359 -0.60 -19.24 -5.55
C PHE A 359 0.71 -18.91 -6.29
N VAL A 360 1.83 -18.80 -5.57
CA VAL A 360 3.14 -18.51 -6.17
C VAL A 360 3.58 -19.62 -7.13
N HIS A 361 3.34 -20.88 -6.74
CA HIS A 361 3.61 -22.04 -7.59
C HIS A 361 2.78 -21.99 -8.88
N ALA A 362 1.46 -21.80 -8.75
CA ALA A 362 0.54 -21.77 -9.89
C ALA A 362 0.88 -20.65 -10.89
N LEU A 363 1.20 -19.46 -10.39
CA LEU A 363 1.60 -18.33 -11.24
C LEU A 363 2.93 -18.60 -11.97
N ARG A 364 3.88 -19.26 -11.32
CA ARG A 364 5.14 -19.68 -11.95
C ARG A 364 4.89 -20.70 -13.06
N GLU A 365 4.02 -21.68 -12.84
CA GLU A 365 3.66 -22.68 -13.86
C GLU A 365 2.96 -22.05 -15.07
N ASP A 366 2.04 -21.10 -14.86
CA ASP A 366 1.39 -20.35 -15.93
C ASP A 366 2.41 -19.54 -16.76
N TYR A 367 3.39 -18.92 -16.09
CA TYR A 367 4.49 -18.28 -16.79
C TYR A 367 5.37 -19.28 -17.56
N GLY A 368 5.56 -20.47 -17.00
CA GLY A 368 6.19 -21.60 -17.69
C GLY A 368 5.52 -21.94 -19.01
N SER A 369 4.20 -21.79 -19.09
CA SER A 369 3.44 -21.95 -20.34
C SER A 369 3.82 -20.91 -21.40
N VAL A 370 4.01 -19.65 -20.98
CA VAL A 370 4.48 -18.57 -21.85
C VAL A 370 5.90 -18.83 -22.36
N GLN A 371 6.78 -19.36 -21.50
CA GLN A 371 8.15 -19.74 -21.87
C GLN A 371 8.14 -20.87 -22.92
N ARG A 372 7.39 -21.94 -22.66
CA ARG A 372 7.24 -23.09 -23.59
C ARG A 372 6.70 -22.65 -24.95
N ASN A 373 5.68 -21.80 -24.99
CA ASN A 373 5.14 -21.29 -26.25
C ASN A 373 6.16 -20.45 -27.03
N ARG A 374 6.93 -19.61 -26.35
CA ARG A 374 7.98 -18.80 -27.00
C ARG A 374 9.10 -19.67 -27.56
N GLU A 375 9.53 -20.66 -26.79
CA GLU A 375 10.56 -21.60 -27.21
C GLU A 375 10.11 -22.44 -28.41
N LYS A 376 8.86 -22.91 -28.40
CA LYS A 376 8.27 -23.71 -29.47
C LYS A 376 8.13 -22.95 -30.80
N TYR A 377 7.65 -21.70 -30.77
CA TYR A 377 7.31 -20.95 -31.99
C TYR A 377 8.36 -19.92 -32.43
N HIS A 378 9.24 -19.50 -31.52
CA HIS A 378 10.23 -18.46 -31.78
C HIS A 378 11.66 -18.88 -31.41
N HIS A 379 11.87 -20.12 -30.96
CA HIS A 379 13.19 -20.65 -30.59
C HIS A 379 13.96 -19.76 -29.61
N GLN A 380 13.24 -19.10 -28.71
CA GLN A 380 13.80 -18.15 -27.73
C GLN A 380 13.43 -18.56 -26.30
N SER A 381 14.45 -18.82 -25.49
CA SER A 381 14.30 -18.97 -24.04
C SER A 381 14.13 -17.60 -23.37
N ILE A 382 13.15 -17.48 -22.47
CA ILE A 382 12.91 -16.24 -21.71
C ILE A 382 13.22 -16.52 -20.23
N PRO A 383 14.00 -15.67 -19.53
CA PRO A 383 14.24 -15.85 -18.10
C PRO A 383 13.02 -15.44 -17.25
N LEU A 384 12.87 -16.06 -16.07
CA LEU A 384 11.80 -15.77 -15.10
C LEU A 384 11.77 -14.30 -14.65
N SER A 385 12.92 -13.61 -14.69
CA SER A 385 13.04 -12.18 -14.35
C SER A 385 12.21 -11.26 -15.25
N ARG A 386 11.81 -11.71 -16.45
CA ARG A 386 10.93 -10.96 -17.37
C ARG A 386 9.44 -11.10 -17.02
N MET A 387 9.07 -11.94 -16.05
CA MET A 387 7.68 -12.18 -15.66
C MET A 387 6.91 -10.90 -15.31
N PRO A 388 7.43 -9.94 -14.54
CA PRO A 388 6.71 -8.70 -14.23
C PRO A 388 6.38 -7.86 -15.48
N VAL A 389 7.32 -7.79 -16.43
CA VAL A 389 7.13 -7.06 -17.69
C VAL A 389 6.08 -7.77 -18.55
N HIS A 390 6.13 -9.10 -18.64
CA HIS A 390 5.16 -9.88 -19.41
C HIS A 390 3.77 -9.88 -18.76
N LEU A 391 3.67 -9.79 -17.43
CA LEU A 391 2.40 -9.57 -16.74
C LEU A 391 1.77 -8.22 -17.13
N LEU A 392 2.55 -7.24 -17.57
CA LEU A 392 2.01 -5.97 -18.08
C LEU A 392 1.67 -6.02 -19.57
N GLN A 393 2.39 -6.84 -20.35
CA GLN A 393 2.31 -6.82 -21.82
C GLN A 393 1.43 -7.93 -22.41
N LYS A 394 1.21 -9.04 -21.69
CA LYS A 394 0.55 -10.24 -22.23
C LYS A 394 -0.80 -10.48 -21.57
N ILE A 395 -1.87 -10.21 -22.31
CA ILE A 395 -3.26 -10.33 -21.83
C ILE A 395 -3.59 -11.74 -21.32
N GLY A 396 -3.13 -12.78 -22.00
CA GLY A 396 -3.33 -14.16 -21.57
C GLY A 396 -2.74 -14.47 -20.20
N LEU A 397 -1.54 -13.93 -19.93
CA LEU A 397 -0.88 -14.09 -18.63
C LEU A 397 -1.55 -13.23 -17.54
N GLN A 398 -2.04 -12.04 -17.88
CA GLN A 398 -2.87 -11.22 -16.97
C GLN A 398 -4.13 -11.97 -16.53
N MET A 399 -4.82 -12.60 -17.48
CA MET A 399 -6.02 -13.38 -17.21
C MET A 399 -5.71 -14.60 -16.34
N SER A 400 -4.68 -15.40 -16.68
CA SER A 400 -4.26 -16.53 -15.85
C SER A 400 -3.91 -16.08 -14.43
N ALA A 401 -3.17 -14.98 -14.28
CA ALA A 401 -2.86 -14.42 -12.96
C ALA A 401 -4.11 -13.97 -12.19
N ALA A 402 -5.09 -13.35 -12.86
CA ALA A 402 -6.36 -12.97 -12.25
C ALA A 402 -7.16 -14.20 -11.78
N VAL A 403 -7.16 -15.29 -12.55
CA VAL A 403 -7.73 -16.59 -12.13
C VAL A 403 -7.01 -17.12 -10.89
N ARG A 404 -5.68 -17.01 -10.80
CA ARG A 404 -4.94 -17.43 -9.59
C ARG A 404 -5.29 -16.59 -8.36
N VAL A 405 -5.49 -15.29 -8.53
CA VAL A 405 -5.97 -14.41 -7.44
C VAL A 405 -7.39 -14.79 -7.01
N MET A 406 -8.26 -15.09 -7.97
CA MET A 406 -9.62 -15.56 -7.70
C MET A 406 -9.63 -16.86 -6.90
N HIS A 407 -8.81 -17.84 -7.29
CA HIS A 407 -8.67 -19.10 -6.55
C HIS A 407 -8.01 -18.90 -5.18
N LEU A 408 -7.02 -18.01 -5.07
CA LEU A 408 -6.44 -17.65 -3.76
C LEU A 408 -7.52 -17.12 -2.80
N PHE A 409 -8.43 -16.27 -3.26
CA PHE A 409 -9.53 -15.79 -2.43
C PHE A 409 -10.53 -16.89 -2.07
N ARG A 410 -10.86 -17.77 -3.03
CA ARG A 410 -11.74 -18.92 -2.82
C ARG A 410 -11.17 -19.87 -1.78
N ASP A 411 -9.93 -20.29 -1.96
CA ASP A 411 -9.24 -21.27 -1.13
C ASP A 411 -8.93 -20.69 0.26
N ALA A 412 -8.78 -19.37 0.37
CA ALA A 412 -8.67 -18.66 1.65
C ALA A 412 -10.02 -18.44 2.37
N GLY A 413 -11.14 -18.87 1.77
CA GLY A 413 -12.49 -18.73 2.32
C GLY A 413 -12.95 -17.28 2.47
N VAL A 414 -12.45 -16.36 1.62
CA VAL A 414 -12.83 -14.95 1.70
C VAL A 414 -14.17 -14.75 0.98
N PRO A 415 -15.23 -14.31 1.67
CA PRO A 415 -16.54 -14.12 1.03
C PRO A 415 -16.47 -12.98 0.00
N LEU A 416 -17.30 -13.06 -1.04
CA LEU A 416 -17.50 -12.05 -2.10
C LEU A 416 -16.31 -11.77 -3.04
N LEU A 417 -15.06 -11.91 -2.60
CA LEU A 417 -13.89 -11.59 -3.42
C LEU A 417 -13.72 -12.48 -4.66
N PRO A 418 -13.99 -13.80 -4.63
CA PRO A 418 -13.96 -14.61 -5.84
C PRO A 418 -14.99 -14.15 -6.88
N GLN A 419 -16.20 -13.80 -6.43
CA GLN A 419 -17.27 -13.29 -7.30
C GLN A 419 -16.91 -11.93 -7.91
N VAL A 420 -16.35 -11.02 -7.10
CA VAL A 420 -15.87 -9.71 -7.58
C VAL A 420 -14.75 -9.89 -8.60
N THR A 421 -13.80 -10.79 -8.34
CA THR A 421 -12.68 -11.04 -9.24
C THR A 421 -13.14 -11.60 -10.58
N CYS A 422 -14.08 -12.54 -10.59
CA CYS A 422 -14.74 -13.03 -11.81
C CYS A 422 -15.38 -11.88 -12.61
N ARG A 423 -16.11 -10.96 -11.96
CA ARG A 423 -16.69 -9.78 -12.64
C ARG A 423 -15.62 -8.84 -13.20
N LEU A 424 -14.50 -8.65 -12.49
CA LEU A 424 -13.38 -7.86 -12.99
C LEU A 424 -12.74 -8.51 -14.22
N ILE A 425 -12.59 -9.84 -14.22
CA ILE A 425 -12.08 -10.57 -15.40
C ILE A 425 -13.00 -10.31 -16.61
N ARG A 426 -14.32 -10.36 -16.40
CA ARG A 426 -15.32 -10.04 -17.42
C ARG A 426 -15.20 -8.62 -17.95
N HIS A 427 -15.10 -7.63 -17.07
CA HIS A 427 -15.07 -6.22 -17.45
C HIS A 427 -13.75 -5.78 -18.08
N LEU A 428 -12.62 -6.31 -17.61
CA LEU A 428 -11.29 -5.91 -18.09
C LEU A 428 -10.85 -6.68 -19.33
N TYR A 429 -11.24 -7.95 -19.46
CA TYR A 429 -10.72 -8.86 -20.49
C TYR A 429 -11.80 -9.47 -21.38
N GLY A 430 -13.08 -9.19 -21.13
CA GLY A 430 -14.18 -9.73 -21.93
C GLY A 430 -14.35 -11.26 -21.80
N ALA A 431 -13.87 -11.85 -20.70
CA ALA A 431 -13.93 -13.29 -20.45
C ALA A 431 -14.76 -13.61 -19.21
N GLU A 432 -15.58 -14.64 -19.30
CA GLU A 432 -16.44 -15.12 -18.22
C GLU A 432 -15.92 -16.44 -17.67
N ILE A 433 -15.18 -16.36 -16.57
CA ILE A 433 -14.61 -17.53 -15.89
C ILE A 433 -15.22 -17.63 -14.51
N HIS A 434 -16.05 -18.65 -14.28
CA HIS A 434 -16.72 -18.83 -13.01
C HIS A 434 -15.72 -19.13 -11.88
N TRP A 435 -15.92 -18.55 -10.69
CA TRP A 435 -14.94 -18.67 -9.58
C TRP A 435 -14.79 -20.08 -9.00
N ASN A 436 -15.79 -20.94 -9.20
CA ASN A 436 -15.77 -22.35 -8.80
C ASN A 436 -15.19 -23.30 -9.85
N ALA A 437 -14.90 -22.83 -11.08
CA ALA A 437 -14.28 -23.68 -12.09
C ALA A 437 -12.94 -24.22 -11.58
N ASP A 438 -12.65 -25.49 -11.87
CA ASP A 438 -11.36 -26.07 -11.54
C ASP A 438 -10.41 -25.88 -12.71
N ILE A 439 -9.31 -25.17 -12.47
CA ILE A 439 -8.36 -24.77 -13.51
C ILE A 439 -6.97 -25.05 -12.97
N ALA A 440 -6.33 -26.10 -13.49
CA ALA A 440 -5.00 -26.50 -13.08
C ALA A 440 -3.93 -25.45 -13.44
N PRO A 441 -2.80 -25.41 -12.71
CA PRO A 441 -1.62 -24.63 -13.08
C PRO A 441 -1.06 -24.96 -14.48
N GLY A 442 -0.40 -23.99 -15.09
CA GLY A 442 0.35 -24.19 -16.33
C GLY A 442 -0.46 -24.08 -17.62
N ILE A 443 -1.72 -23.63 -17.54
CA ILE A 443 -2.56 -23.37 -18.70
C ILE A 443 -2.05 -22.17 -19.51
N SER A 444 -2.45 -22.09 -20.77
CA SER A 444 -2.21 -20.94 -21.65
C SER A 444 -3.53 -20.39 -22.16
N ILE A 445 -3.85 -19.15 -21.79
CA ILE A 445 -4.95 -18.40 -22.40
C ILE A 445 -4.37 -17.55 -23.53
N VAL A 446 -4.89 -17.72 -24.75
CA VAL A 446 -4.40 -17.02 -25.95
C VAL A 446 -5.48 -16.05 -26.44
N HIS A 447 -5.19 -14.75 -26.37
CA HIS A 447 -6.12 -13.62 -26.57
C HIS A 447 -7.25 -13.52 -25.53
N GLY A 448 -7.94 -14.64 -25.23
CA GLY A 448 -8.85 -14.79 -24.09
C GLY A 448 -10.18 -14.05 -24.16
N ASN A 449 -10.34 -13.05 -25.02
CA ASN A 449 -11.61 -12.36 -25.22
C ASN A 449 -12.73 -13.33 -25.62
N GLY A 450 -13.92 -13.20 -25.03
CA GLY A 450 -15.06 -14.07 -25.28
C GLY A 450 -14.92 -15.50 -24.74
N LEU A 451 -13.89 -15.81 -23.95
CA LEU A 451 -13.75 -17.11 -23.28
C LEU A 451 -14.84 -17.27 -22.22
N VAL A 452 -15.53 -18.40 -22.22
CA VAL A 452 -16.58 -18.75 -21.25
C VAL A 452 -16.24 -20.09 -20.59
N ILE A 453 -16.16 -20.11 -19.26
CA ILE A 453 -15.91 -21.32 -18.45
C ILE A 453 -16.94 -21.38 -17.31
N SER A 454 -17.80 -22.40 -17.37
CA SER A 454 -18.89 -22.61 -16.41
C SER A 454 -18.41 -23.10 -15.04
N HIS A 455 -19.33 -23.07 -14.05
CA HIS A 455 -19.06 -23.39 -12.65
C HIS A 455 -18.41 -24.75 -12.41
N ALA A 456 -18.86 -25.78 -13.13
CA ALA A 456 -18.44 -27.17 -12.93
C ALA A 456 -17.35 -27.63 -13.91
N ALA A 457 -16.86 -26.73 -14.78
CA ALA A 457 -15.86 -27.08 -15.77
C ALA A 457 -14.50 -27.37 -15.11
N THR A 458 -13.81 -28.39 -15.61
CA THR A 458 -12.47 -28.78 -15.16
C THR A 458 -11.47 -28.65 -16.30
N VAL A 459 -10.37 -27.93 -16.07
CA VAL A 459 -9.31 -27.70 -17.05
C VAL A 459 -7.98 -28.25 -16.53
N GLY A 460 -7.48 -29.30 -17.16
CA GLY A 460 -6.22 -29.95 -16.82
C GLY A 460 -4.98 -29.11 -17.13
N GLU A 461 -3.83 -29.59 -16.64
CA GLU A 461 -2.54 -28.91 -16.80
C GLU A 461 -2.14 -28.75 -18.27
N ARG A 462 -1.41 -27.67 -18.57
CA ARG A 462 -0.85 -27.40 -19.91
C ARG A 462 -1.89 -27.33 -21.04
N CYS A 463 -3.17 -27.18 -20.70
CA CYS A 463 -4.21 -26.88 -21.68
C CYS A 463 -3.97 -25.51 -22.34
N ILE A 464 -4.34 -25.40 -23.61
CA ILE A 464 -4.28 -24.15 -24.38
C ILE A 464 -5.71 -23.78 -24.79
N LEU A 465 -6.16 -22.60 -24.36
CA LEU A 465 -7.49 -22.07 -24.62
C LEU A 465 -7.38 -20.78 -25.42
N PHE A 466 -8.01 -20.73 -26.60
CA PHE A 466 -8.06 -19.53 -27.43
C PHE A 466 -9.29 -18.65 -27.10
N HIS A 467 -9.38 -17.49 -27.75
CA HIS A 467 -10.54 -16.60 -27.66
C HIS A 467 -11.83 -17.29 -28.14
N ASN A 468 -12.97 -16.81 -27.64
CA ASN A 468 -14.31 -17.29 -27.99
C ASN A 468 -14.56 -18.79 -27.71
N VAL A 469 -13.70 -19.44 -26.92
CA VAL A 469 -13.95 -20.81 -26.47
C VAL A 469 -15.06 -20.81 -25.43
N THR A 470 -15.98 -21.76 -25.53
CA THR A 470 -17.06 -21.95 -24.55
C THR A 470 -16.98 -23.34 -23.94
N LEU A 471 -16.84 -23.42 -22.62
CA LEU A 471 -17.05 -24.62 -21.80
C LEU A 471 -18.37 -24.43 -21.05
N GLY A 472 -19.46 -24.82 -21.70
CA GLY A 472 -20.83 -24.57 -21.25
C GLY A 472 -21.40 -25.73 -20.46
N GLU A 473 -22.23 -25.42 -19.47
CA GLU A 473 -23.07 -26.42 -18.82
C GLU A 473 -24.11 -26.96 -19.83
N GLY A 474 -24.38 -28.25 -19.74
CA GLY A 474 -25.36 -28.92 -20.58
C GLY A 474 -25.86 -30.21 -19.95
N ILE A 475 -26.78 -30.87 -20.62
CA ILE A 475 -27.42 -32.10 -20.16
C ILE A 475 -27.01 -33.23 -21.10
N ASP A 476 -26.48 -34.33 -20.55
CA ASP A 476 -26.22 -35.52 -21.34
C ASP A 476 -27.54 -36.11 -21.86
N PRO A 477 -27.69 -36.32 -23.19
CA PRO A 477 -28.94 -36.80 -23.77
C PRO A 477 -29.28 -38.26 -23.40
N LYS A 478 -28.29 -39.07 -23.00
CA LYS A 478 -28.43 -40.48 -22.62
C LYS A 478 -28.61 -40.65 -21.12
N THR A 479 -27.77 -40.03 -20.30
CA THR A 479 -27.78 -40.19 -18.84
C THR A 479 -28.64 -39.16 -18.11
N ARG A 480 -29.03 -38.07 -18.79
CA ARG A 480 -29.71 -36.90 -18.21
C ARG A 480 -28.91 -36.16 -17.13
N GLU A 481 -27.63 -36.47 -17.00
CA GLU A 481 -26.74 -35.79 -16.06
C GLU A 481 -26.48 -34.35 -16.50
N VAL A 482 -26.57 -33.41 -15.56
CA VAL A 482 -26.20 -32.01 -15.77
C VAL A 482 -24.74 -31.83 -15.40
N GLY A 483 -23.96 -31.25 -16.30
CA GLY A 483 -22.57 -30.95 -15.99
C GLY A 483 -21.89 -30.13 -17.06
N ALA A 484 -20.58 -30.00 -16.90
CA ALA A 484 -19.72 -29.19 -17.75
C ALA A 484 -18.51 -29.98 -18.25
N PRO A 485 -17.82 -29.50 -19.30
CA PRO A 485 -16.69 -30.22 -19.86
C PRO A 485 -15.52 -30.41 -18.89
N THR A 486 -14.92 -31.58 -18.96
CA THR A 486 -13.64 -31.91 -18.32
C THR A 486 -12.55 -32.06 -19.38
N LEU A 487 -11.51 -31.23 -19.30
CA LEU A 487 -10.35 -31.29 -20.18
C LEU A 487 -9.20 -31.96 -19.45
N GLU A 488 -8.69 -33.06 -20.00
CA GLU A 488 -7.47 -33.68 -19.49
C GLU A 488 -6.22 -32.84 -19.85
N ALA A 489 -5.04 -33.26 -19.39
CA ALA A 489 -3.80 -32.53 -19.63
C ALA A 489 -3.47 -32.37 -21.13
N ASP A 490 -2.73 -31.31 -21.46
CA ASP A 490 -2.19 -31.06 -22.80
C ASP A 490 -3.26 -30.91 -23.91
N VAL A 491 -4.52 -30.64 -23.55
CA VAL A 491 -5.60 -30.41 -24.53
C VAL A 491 -5.47 -29.01 -25.16
N HIS A 492 -5.64 -28.95 -26.47
CA HIS A 492 -5.59 -27.70 -27.25
C HIS A 492 -6.97 -27.39 -27.81
N ILE A 493 -7.55 -26.25 -27.44
CA ILE A 493 -8.86 -25.80 -27.94
C ILE A 493 -8.68 -24.56 -28.81
N GLY A 494 -8.95 -24.73 -30.10
CA GLY A 494 -8.89 -23.65 -31.10
C GLY A 494 -9.96 -22.58 -30.89
N PRO A 495 -9.78 -21.41 -31.52
CA PRO A 495 -10.68 -20.26 -31.33
C PRO A 495 -12.12 -20.57 -31.75
N GLY A 496 -13.08 -20.06 -30.96
CA GLY A 496 -14.52 -20.21 -31.26
C GLY A 496 -15.09 -21.62 -31.06
N ALA A 497 -14.32 -22.57 -30.52
CA ALA A 497 -14.84 -23.91 -30.26
C ALA A 497 -15.78 -23.92 -29.04
N THR A 498 -16.87 -24.69 -29.13
CA THR A 498 -17.92 -24.76 -28.12
C THR A 498 -18.08 -26.20 -27.63
N LEU A 499 -17.86 -26.44 -26.34
CA LEU A 499 -17.99 -27.74 -25.68
C LEU A 499 -19.10 -27.63 -24.64
N VAL A 500 -20.10 -28.52 -24.68
CA VAL A 500 -21.30 -28.42 -23.84
C VAL A 500 -21.63 -29.77 -23.21
N GLY A 501 -21.98 -29.76 -21.93
CA GLY A 501 -22.41 -30.94 -21.17
C GLY A 501 -21.27 -31.66 -20.43
N PRO A 502 -21.59 -32.74 -19.70
CA PRO A 502 -20.64 -33.52 -18.90
C PRO A 502 -19.74 -34.41 -19.77
N ILE A 503 -19.00 -33.80 -20.70
CA ILE A 503 -18.13 -34.49 -21.64
C ILE A 503 -16.68 -34.46 -21.18
N THR A 504 -15.91 -35.50 -21.52
CA THR A 504 -14.47 -35.56 -21.26
C THR A 504 -13.68 -35.46 -22.56
N VAL A 505 -12.69 -34.56 -22.60
CA VAL A 505 -11.73 -34.45 -23.70
C VAL A 505 -10.40 -35.03 -23.25
N GLY A 506 -10.06 -36.18 -23.82
CA GLY A 506 -8.88 -36.94 -23.44
C GLY A 506 -7.55 -36.25 -23.72
N LYS A 507 -6.51 -36.64 -22.98
CA LYS A 507 -5.19 -36.03 -22.95
C LYS A 507 -4.56 -35.85 -24.33
N GLY A 508 -3.98 -34.67 -24.55
CA GLY A 508 -3.24 -34.37 -25.79
C GLY A 508 -4.13 -34.25 -27.03
N THR A 509 -5.45 -34.16 -26.87
CA THR A 509 -6.40 -33.95 -27.96
C THR A 509 -6.35 -32.51 -28.45
N LYS A 510 -6.55 -32.32 -29.76
CA LYS A 510 -6.64 -31.02 -30.40
C LYS A 510 -8.03 -30.80 -30.99
N ILE A 511 -8.76 -29.83 -30.46
CA ILE A 511 -10.02 -29.33 -30.99
C ILE A 511 -9.72 -28.15 -31.91
N MET A 512 -10.10 -28.27 -33.18
CA MET A 512 -9.85 -27.22 -34.18
C MET A 512 -10.85 -26.07 -34.04
N ALA A 513 -10.51 -24.93 -34.65
CA ALA A 513 -11.32 -23.70 -34.57
C ALA A 513 -12.77 -23.93 -35.03
N GLY A 514 -13.72 -23.37 -34.29
CA GLY A 514 -15.15 -23.42 -34.60
C GLY A 514 -15.83 -24.79 -34.43
N ALA A 515 -15.15 -25.80 -33.88
CA ALA A 515 -15.77 -27.09 -33.61
C ALA A 515 -16.80 -26.99 -32.48
N VAL A 516 -17.92 -27.70 -32.62
CA VAL A 516 -18.95 -27.86 -31.58
C VAL A 516 -18.95 -29.31 -31.12
N LEU A 517 -18.81 -29.53 -29.81
CA LEU A 517 -18.68 -30.85 -29.23
C LEU A 517 -19.71 -31.07 -28.12
N ALA A 518 -20.46 -32.15 -28.24
CA ALA A 518 -21.47 -32.59 -27.28
C ALA A 518 -21.25 -34.06 -26.82
N GLU A 519 -20.12 -34.67 -27.20
CA GLU A 519 -19.75 -36.02 -26.80
C GLU A 519 -18.28 -36.08 -26.37
N SER A 520 -17.95 -37.03 -25.49
CA SER A 520 -16.58 -37.25 -25.03
C SER A 520 -15.66 -37.70 -26.16
N VAL A 521 -14.39 -37.31 -26.08
CA VAL A 521 -13.37 -37.57 -27.11
C VAL A 521 -12.19 -38.31 -26.49
N PRO A 522 -11.74 -39.44 -27.07
CA PRO A 522 -10.62 -40.20 -26.52
C PRO A 522 -9.29 -39.42 -26.63
N PRO A 523 -8.27 -39.78 -25.82
CA PRO A 523 -6.96 -39.13 -25.86
C PRO A 523 -6.29 -39.11 -27.24
N ARG A 524 -5.45 -38.09 -27.47
CA ARG A 524 -4.65 -37.89 -28.70
C ARG A 524 -5.49 -37.81 -29.98
N SER A 525 -6.71 -37.30 -29.88
CA SER A 525 -7.60 -37.12 -31.02
C SER A 525 -7.37 -35.77 -31.72
N LEU A 526 -7.80 -35.67 -32.97
CA LEU A 526 -7.93 -34.42 -33.72
C LEU A 526 -9.41 -34.23 -34.10
N VAL A 527 -10.06 -33.23 -33.52
CA VAL A 527 -11.47 -32.92 -33.79
C VAL A 527 -11.55 -31.74 -34.73
N SER A 528 -12.03 -31.98 -35.94
CA SER A 528 -12.23 -30.95 -36.97
C SER A 528 -13.67 -30.45 -36.99
N PRO A 529 -13.93 -29.18 -37.36
CA PRO A 529 -15.29 -28.69 -37.55
C PRO A 529 -16.00 -29.48 -38.66
N GLY A 530 -17.33 -29.56 -38.57
CA GLY A 530 -18.15 -30.21 -39.59
C GLY A 530 -17.98 -29.57 -40.96
N SER A 531 -18.09 -30.37 -42.03
CA SER A 531 -18.08 -29.86 -43.40
C SER A 531 -19.27 -28.91 -43.62
N VAL A 532 -19.01 -27.73 -44.19
CA VAL A 532 -20.05 -26.77 -44.55
C VAL A 532 -21.00 -27.41 -45.56
N GLN A 533 -22.28 -27.51 -45.22
CA GLN A 533 -23.32 -27.88 -46.17
C GLN A 533 -23.84 -26.63 -46.88
N ILE A 534 -23.67 -26.59 -48.20
CA ILE A 534 -24.18 -25.51 -49.05
C ILE A 534 -25.44 -26.03 -49.75
N SER A 535 -26.60 -25.46 -49.41
CA SER A 535 -27.83 -25.65 -50.15
C SER A 535 -28.29 -24.33 -50.75
N ARG A 536 -28.79 -24.36 -51.99
CA ARG A 536 -29.46 -23.19 -52.57
C ARG A 536 -30.85 -23.06 -51.94
N ARG A 537 -31.23 -21.85 -51.55
CA ARG A 537 -32.64 -21.52 -51.26
C ARG A 537 -33.44 -21.69 -52.55
N ALA A 538 -34.52 -22.47 -52.51
CA ALA A 538 -35.45 -22.54 -53.64
C ALA A 538 -36.02 -21.13 -53.90
N SER A 539 -35.91 -20.64 -55.14
CA SER A 539 -36.62 -19.44 -55.57
C SER A 539 -38.09 -19.83 -55.82
N LYS A 540 -39.04 -18.91 -55.59
CA LYS A 540 -40.46 -19.15 -55.87
C LYS A 540 -40.77 -19.41 -57.36
N SER A 541 -39.79 -19.32 -58.26
CA SER A 541 -39.95 -19.51 -59.71
C SER A 541 -39.33 -20.79 -60.27
N ASP A 542 -38.63 -21.60 -59.48
CA ASP A 542 -37.99 -22.81 -60.00
C ASP A 542 -38.73 -24.06 -59.52
N GLY A 543 -39.56 -24.62 -60.42
CA GLY A 543 -40.17 -25.93 -60.24
C GLY A 543 -39.09 -27.00 -59.99
N ASN A 544 -39.39 -27.90 -59.05
CA ASN A 544 -38.60 -29.06 -58.60
C ASN A 544 -37.43 -29.48 -59.51
N ALA A 545 -36.23 -28.97 -59.22
CA ALA A 545 -34.99 -29.60 -59.66
C ALA A 545 -33.96 -29.56 -58.52
N VAL A 546 -33.81 -30.68 -57.82
CA VAL A 546 -32.75 -30.88 -56.82
C VAL A 546 -31.42 -31.07 -57.56
N VAL A 547 -30.59 -30.03 -57.63
CA VAL A 547 -29.19 -30.17 -58.07
C VAL A 547 -28.34 -30.53 -56.84
N LYS A 548 -27.92 -31.79 -56.74
CA LYS A 548 -26.86 -32.21 -55.81
C LYS A 548 -25.52 -31.66 -56.32
N VAL A 549 -24.97 -30.66 -55.64
CA VAL A 549 -23.58 -30.27 -55.82
C VAL A 549 -22.72 -31.17 -54.92
N SER A 550 -21.98 -32.09 -55.54
CA SER A 550 -20.94 -32.88 -54.85
C SER A 550 -19.81 -31.94 -54.44
N ALA A 551 -19.55 -31.81 -53.14
CA ALA A 551 -18.31 -31.21 -52.64
C ALA A 551 -17.11 -31.99 -53.20
N ALA A 552 -16.05 -31.27 -53.54
CA ALA A 552 -14.83 -31.80 -54.14
C ALA A 552 -14.23 -32.96 -53.32
N LYS A 553 -13.75 -33.99 -54.01
CA LYS A 553 -13.05 -35.13 -53.41
C LYS A 553 -11.85 -34.64 -52.58
N PRO A 554 -11.61 -35.20 -51.38
CA PRO A 554 -10.38 -34.93 -50.64
C PRO A 554 -9.18 -35.48 -51.43
N VAL A 555 -8.12 -34.70 -51.50
CA VAL A 555 -6.80 -35.14 -51.98
C VAL A 555 -6.39 -36.37 -51.18
N SER A 556 -6.10 -37.44 -51.91
CA SER A 556 -5.74 -38.77 -51.42
C SER A 556 -4.59 -38.78 -50.42
N THR A 557 -4.85 -39.44 -49.29
CA THR A 557 -3.97 -40.41 -48.60
C THR A 557 -2.49 -40.45 -49.05
N ILE A 558 -1.60 -39.97 -48.18
CA ILE A 558 -0.25 -40.56 -48.07
C ILE A 558 -0.26 -41.44 -46.83
N ALA A 559 -0.56 -42.72 -47.02
CA ALA A 559 -0.29 -43.77 -46.05
C ALA A 559 0.93 -44.57 -46.49
N SER A 560 1.82 -44.79 -45.53
CA SER A 560 3.02 -45.62 -45.54
C SER A 560 2.95 -46.89 -46.40
N LYS A 561 3.97 -47.11 -47.23
CA LYS A 561 4.47 -48.46 -47.55
C LYS A 561 5.91 -48.58 -47.03
N LYS A 562 6.09 -49.43 -46.03
CA LYS A 562 7.39 -49.92 -45.57
C LYS A 562 7.56 -51.37 -46.04
N ALA A 563 8.75 -51.67 -46.54
CA ALA A 563 9.37 -52.99 -46.72
C ALA A 563 8.88 -53.89 -47.88
N ALA A 564 9.71 -54.06 -48.91
CA ALA A 564 10.64 -55.19 -49.00
C ALA A 564 11.27 -55.26 -50.41
N ASN A 565 12.57 -54.95 -50.55
CA ASN A 565 13.47 -55.90 -51.20
C ASN A 565 14.95 -55.64 -50.83
N ARG A 566 15.69 -56.74 -50.69
CA ARG A 566 17.06 -56.86 -50.18
C ARG A 566 18.10 -56.47 -51.26
N LYS A 567 19.10 -55.66 -50.86
CA LYS A 567 20.60 -55.75 -50.98
C LYS A 567 21.26 -56.54 -52.16
N PRO A 568 22.58 -56.37 -52.46
CA PRO A 568 23.58 -55.36 -52.01
C PRO A 568 24.66 -54.90 -53.04
N THR A 569 25.59 -54.04 -52.58
CA THR A 569 26.96 -53.74 -53.08
C THR A 569 27.08 -52.94 -54.39
N SER A 570 27.91 -51.89 -54.52
CA SER A 570 29.33 -51.82 -54.18
C SER A 570 29.88 -50.38 -54.02
N LYS A 571 31.00 -50.35 -53.29
CA LYS A 571 32.11 -49.37 -53.11
C LYS A 571 32.18 -48.06 -53.95
N LYS A 572 32.45 -46.96 -53.20
CA LYS A 572 33.44 -45.85 -53.38
C LYS A 572 34.39 -45.88 -54.62
N PRO A 573 35.06 -44.77 -55.04
CA PRO A 573 35.31 -43.50 -54.33
C PRO A 573 35.28 -42.17 -55.16
N LEU A 574 35.44 -41.06 -54.43
CA LEU A 574 36.09 -39.76 -54.74
C LEU A 574 36.64 -39.50 -56.16
N SER A 575 36.35 -38.31 -56.70
CA SER A 575 37.32 -37.23 -57.05
C SER A 575 36.73 -36.25 -58.08
N GLY A 576 37.13 -34.99 -57.98
CA GLY A 576 36.77 -33.89 -58.87
C GLY A 576 36.70 -32.58 -58.11
#